data_AF-A0A9X6WGT8-F1
#
_entry.id   AF-A0A9X6WGT8-F1
#
_cell.length_a   1.000
_cell.length_b   1.000
_cell.length_c   1.000
_cell.angle_alpha   90.00
_cell.angle_beta   90.00
_cell.angle_gamma   90.00
#
_symmetry.space_group_name_H-M   'P 1'
#
loop_
_entity.id
_entity.type
_entity.pdbx_description
1 polymer ?
#
loop_
_entity_poly.entity_id
_entity_poly.type
_entity_poly.pdbx_seq_one_letter_code
_entity_poly.pdbx_strand_id
1 'polypeptide(L)'
;MSKKPEHIFHITKPQHVESILKNGLIPSLIDGLIYFTTTLEDAITFSNTLRVSAIRDEKDPDKIKQMRVANKLYVIKISTDSLTTSKCKEGTEHDPNFFKNAIVLTYPEKIGPEAIMEIYELNCLTRSLKIFEEGIPEIDENIINI
;
A
#
# COMPACT_ATOMS: atom_id res chain seq x y z
N MET A 1 -3.97 25.43 -9.37
CA MET A 1 -3.62 24.03 -9.67
C MET A 1 -3.10 23.43 -8.37
N SER A 2 -3.72 22.36 -7.87
CA SER A 2 -3.21 21.65 -6.70
C SER A 2 -1.81 21.12 -7.01
N LYS A 3 -0.86 21.36 -6.11
CA LYS A 3 0.51 20.82 -6.25
C LYS A 3 0.42 19.30 -6.21
N LYS A 4 1.16 18.63 -7.10
CA LYS A 4 1.39 17.19 -7.03
C LYS A 4 1.87 16.84 -5.61
N PRO A 5 1.22 15.91 -4.88
CA PRO A 5 1.69 15.52 -3.56
C PRO A 5 3.08 14.89 -3.70
N GLU A 6 4.02 15.22 -2.82
CA GLU A 6 5.38 14.65 -2.88
C GLU A 6 5.36 13.13 -2.73
N HIS A 7 4.48 12.62 -1.87
CA HIS A 7 4.29 11.21 -1.61
C HIS A 7 2.81 10.82 -1.52
N ILE A 8 2.54 9.54 -1.75
CA ILE A 8 1.22 8.92 -1.62
C ILE A 8 1.33 7.62 -0.84
N PHE A 9 0.20 7.10 -0.34
CA PHE A 9 0.19 5.92 0.52
C PHE A 9 -0.68 4.82 -0.05
N HIS A 10 -0.12 3.61 -0.13
CA HIS A 10 -0.82 2.39 -0.50
C HIS A 10 -1.00 1.49 0.73
N ILE A 11 -2.16 0.88 0.91
CA ILE A 11 -2.38 -0.08 2.00
C ILE A 11 -2.44 -1.48 1.41
N THR A 12 -1.75 -2.42 2.03
CA THR A 12 -1.72 -3.81 1.60
C THR A 12 -1.83 -4.79 2.75
N LYS A 13 -2.11 -6.05 2.40
CA LYS A 13 -2.16 -7.18 3.34
C LYS A 13 -0.75 -7.76 3.56
N PRO A 14 -0.45 -8.36 4.73
CA PRO A 14 0.88 -8.89 5.05
C PRO A 14 1.48 -9.81 3.97
N GLN A 15 0.68 -10.69 3.38
CA GLN A 15 1.14 -11.66 2.37
C GLN A 15 1.65 -11.03 1.06
N HIS A 16 1.41 -9.74 0.83
CA HIS A 16 1.85 -9.04 -0.38
C HIS A 16 3.13 -8.23 -0.17
N VAL A 17 3.55 -8.00 1.08
CA VAL A 17 4.67 -7.10 1.40
C VAL A 17 5.97 -7.57 0.75
N GLU A 18 6.31 -8.85 0.88
CA GLU A 18 7.53 -9.41 0.29
C GLU A 18 7.56 -9.26 -1.24
N SER A 19 6.42 -9.53 -1.90
CA SER A 19 6.30 -9.36 -3.34
C SER A 19 6.44 -7.89 -3.76
N ILE A 20 5.88 -6.97 -2.97
CA ILE A 20 5.95 -5.53 -3.24
C ILE A 20 7.38 -5.00 -3.04
N LEU A 21 8.09 -5.46 -2.00
CA LEU A 21 9.50 -5.12 -1.80
C LEU A 21 10.37 -5.59 -2.97
N LYS A 22 10.10 -6.79 -3.50
CA LYS A 22 10.88 -7.37 -4.60
C LYS A 22 10.52 -6.80 -5.97
N ASN A 23 9.22 -6.61 -6.24
CA ASN A 23 8.70 -6.37 -7.58
C ASN A 23 8.05 -4.98 -7.74
N GLY A 24 7.85 -4.24 -6.65
CA GLY A 24 7.07 -3.01 -6.64
C GLY A 24 5.55 -3.25 -6.62
N LEU A 25 4.78 -2.17 -6.81
CA LEU A 25 3.33 -2.21 -6.88
C LEU A 25 2.86 -2.50 -8.30
N ILE A 26 1.99 -3.50 -8.45
CA ILE A 26 1.43 -3.92 -9.73
C ILE A 26 -0.06 -3.58 -9.73
N PRO A 27 -0.61 -3.06 -10.84
CA PRO A 27 -2.04 -2.82 -10.96
C PRO A 27 -2.88 -4.07 -10.71
N SER A 28 -4.04 -3.89 -10.10
CA SER A 28 -5.00 -4.96 -9.84
C SER A 28 -5.40 -5.67 -11.14
N LEU A 29 -5.59 -6.99 -11.06
CA LEU A 29 -6.10 -7.77 -12.20
C LEU A 29 -7.58 -7.51 -12.50
N ILE A 30 -8.31 -6.84 -11.60
CA ILE A 30 -9.75 -6.61 -11.72
C ILE A 30 -10.05 -5.40 -12.63
N ASP A 31 -9.39 -4.28 -12.35
CA ASP A 31 -9.64 -2.98 -13.00
C ASP A 31 -8.38 -2.36 -13.62
N GLY A 32 -7.22 -2.99 -13.45
CA GLY A 32 -5.96 -2.48 -13.97
C GLY A 32 -5.46 -1.23 -13.24
N LEU A 33 -5.86 -1.00 -11.98
CA LEU A 33 -5.47 0.18 -11.21
C LEU A 33 -4.74 -0.17 -9.91
N ILE A 34 -3.85 0.72 -9.49
CA ILE A 34 -3.30 0.78 -8.14
C ILE A 34 -3.96 1.93 -7.42
N TYR A 35 -4.38 1.69 -6.18
CA TYR A 35 -5.11 2.65 -5.36
C TYR A 35 -4.21 3.24 -4.28
N PHE A 36 -4.30 4.56 -4.12
CA PHE A 36 -3.54 5.34 -3.17
C PHE A 36 -4.43 6.33 -2.43
N THR A 37 -3.86 6.81 -1.35
CA THR A 37 -4.40 7.87 -0.50
C THR A 37 -3.35 8.97 -0.43
N THR A 38 -3.77 10.21 -0.27
CA THR A 38 -2.83 11.36 -0.26
C THR A 38 -2.29 11.67 1.13
N THR A 39 -2.92 11.12 2.17
CA THR A 39 -2.49 11.28 3.57
C THR A 39 -2.38 9.93 4.28
N LEU A 40 -1.49 9.87 5.29
CA LEU A 40 -1.33 8.70 6.14
C LEU A 40 -2.57 8.44 7.00
N GLU A 41 -3.27 9.49 7.43
CA GLU A 41 -4.49 9.38 8.21
C GLU A 41 -5.63 8.73 7.42
N ASP A 42 -5.79 9.12 6.14
CA ASP A 42 -6.73 8.46 5.25
C ASP A 42 -6.36 6.98 5.13
N ALA A 43 -5.07 6.67 4.89
CA ALA A 43 -4.58 5.30 4.84
C ALA A 43 -4.96 4.46 6.09
N ILE A 44 -4.81 5.03 7.28
CA ILE A 44 -5.21 4.36 8.52
C ILE A 44 -6.74 4.20 8.59
N THR A 45 -7.52 5.18 8.15
CA THR A 45 -8.99 5.13 8.21
C THR A 45 -9.55 4.02 7.30
N PHE A 46 -8.99 3.83 6.10
CA PHE A 46 -9.38 2.77 5.16
C PHE A 46 -9.09 1.34 5.64
N SER A 47 -8.15 1.17 6.57
CA SER A 47 -7.73 -0.14 7.08
C SER A 47 -8.90 -1.02 7.57
N ASN A 48 -9.97 -0.39 8.06
CA ASN A 48 -11.16 -1.09 8.57
C ASN A 48 -11.89 -1.90 7.50
N THR A 49 -11.91 -1.44 6.24
CA THR A 49 -12.58 -2.17 5.14
C THR A 49 -11.71 -3.29 4.58
N LEU A 50 -10.41 -3.04 4.42
CA LEU A 50 -9.44 -4.07 4.00
C LEU A 50 -9.30 -5.20 5.03
N ARG A 51 -9.50 -4.90 6.32
CA ARG A 51 -9.52 -5.90 7.39
C ARG A 51 -10.58 -6.98 7.16
N VAL A 52 -11.77 -6.60 6.71
CA VAL A 52 -12.88 -7.54 6.50
C VAL A 52 -12.61 -8.46 5.31
N SER A 53 -12.01 -7.94 4.22
CA SER A 53 -11.63 -8.76 3.07
C SER A 53 -10.40 -9.63 3.34
N ALA A 54 -9.42 -9.15 4.11
CA ALA A 54 -8.21 -9.90 4.45
C ALA A 54 -8.51 -11.20 5.20
N ILE A 55 -9.45 -11.18 6.16
CA ILE A 55 -9.85 -12.38 6.91
C ILE A 55 -10.71 -13.32 6.06
N ARG A 56 -11.51 -12.78 5.13
CA ARG A 56 -12.41 -13.57 4.28
C ARG A 56 -11.68 -14.42 3.25
N ASP A 57 -10.59 -13.89 2.69
CA ASP A 57 -9.89 -14.53 1.57
C ASP A 57 -8.78 -15.50 2.03
N GLU A 58 -8.39 -15.48 3.32
CA GLU A 58 -7.41 -16.41 3.89
C GLU A 58 -8.07 -17.76 4.23
N LYS A 59 -7.39 -18.85 3.90
CA LYS A 59 -7.88 -20.23 4.09
C LYS A 59 -7.13 -20.98 5.19
N ASP A 60 -5.96 -20.49 5.59
CA ASP A 60 -5.14 -21.06 6.66
C ASP A 60 -5.65 -20.60 8.05
N PRO A 61 -6.13 -21.51 8.92
CA PRO A 61 -6.66 -21.17 10.25
C PRO A 61 -5.66 -20.49 11.18
N ASP A 62 -4.36 -20.83 11.11
CA ASP A 62 -3.33 -20.26 11.98
C ASP A 62 -2.98 -18.85 11.52
N LYS A 63 -2.93 -18.61 10.20
CA LYS A 63 -2.81 -17.26 9.64
C LYS A 63 -4.05 -16.43 9.94
N ILE A 64 -5.26 -16.98 9.80
CA ILE A 64 -6.51 -16.32 10.21
C ILE A 64 -6.42 -15.94 11.70
N LYS A 65 -5.94 -16.83 12.57
CA LYS A 65 -5.78 -16.56 14.00
C LYS A 65 -4.77 -15.44 14.25
N GLN A 66 -3.61 -15.45 13.61
CA GLN A 66 -2.61 -14.37 13.71
C GLN A 66 -3.14 -13.03 13.18
N MET A 67 -3.85 -13.04 12.05
CA MET A 67 -4.51 -11.87 11.46
C MET A 67 -5.63 -11.34 12.36
N ARG A 68 -6.40 -12.21 13.03
CA ARG A 68 -7.42 -11.83 14.01
C ARG A 68 -6.83 -11.27 15.31
N VAL A 69 -5.69 -11.82 15.76
CA VAL A 69 -5.02 -11.38 16.99
C VAL A 69 -4.31 -10.04 16.80
N ALA A 70 -3.78 -9.75 15.61
CA ALA A 70 -2.97 -8.57 15.37
C ALA A 70 -3.61 -7.50 14.46
N ASN A 71 -4.66 -7.82 13.70
CA ASN A 71 -5.24 -6.98 12.63
C ASN A 71 -4.15 -6.15 11.91
N LYS A 72 -3.09 -6.83 11.44
CA LYS A 72 -1.93 -6.17 10.83
C LYS A 72 -2.19 -5.89 9.36
N LEU A 73 -2.08 -4.64 8.96
CA LEU A 73 -1.94 -4.20 7.57
C LEU A 73 -0.61 -3.47 7.42
N TYR A 74 -0.23 -3.21 6.18
CA TYR A 74 0.97 -2.44 5.88
C TYR A 74 0.60 -1.22 5.08
N VAL A 75 1.14 -0.07 5.48
CA VAL A 75 1.01 1.19 4.74
C VAL A 75 2.35 1.51 4.10
N ILE A 76 2.37 1.63 2.78
CA ILE A 76 3.55 1.84 1.98
C ILE A 76 3.54 3.28 1.49
N LYS A 77 4.53 4.05 1.89
CA LYS A 77 4.76 5.43 1.43
C LYS A 77 5.57 5.38 0.14
N ILE A 78 5.03 5.99 -0.91
CA ILE A 78 5.58 5.99 -2.26
C ILE A 78 5.94 7.41 -2.67
N SER A 79 7.17 7.60 -3.18
CA SER A 79 7.55 8.85 -3.84
C SER A 79 6.77 8.99 -5.14
N THR A 80 6.26 10.19 -5.40
CA THR A 80 5.58 10.47 -6.66
C THR A 80 6.52 10.92 -7.76
N ASP A 81 7.82 11.10 -7.51
CA ASP A 81 8.76 11.71 -8.46
C ASP A 81 8.79 10.99 -9.82
N SER A 82 8.76 9.65 -9.79
CA SER A 82 8.74 8.79 -10.97
C SER A 82 7.36 8.67 -11.64
N LEU A 83 6.29 9.16 -10.99
CA LEU A 83 4.92 9.02 -11.50
C LEU A 83 4.58 10.10 -12.52
N THR A 84 4.02 9.66 -13.65
CA THR A 84 3.51 10.57 -14.68
C THR A 84 2.20 11.20 -14.21
N THR A 85 2.19 12.50 -13.92
CA THR A 85 1.03 13.20 -13.34
C THR A 85 -0.26 13.05 -14.16
N SER A 86 -0.18 13.03 -15.49
CA SER A 86 -1.37 12.87 -16.35
C SER A 86 -2.05 11.50 -16.24
N LYS A 87 -1.38 10.50 -15.66
CA LYS A 87 -1.92 9.17 -15.42
C LYS A 87 -2.52 9.02 -14.03
N CYS A 88 -2.25 9.95 -13.11
CA CYS A 88 -2.86 9.99 -11.80
C CYS A 88 -4.29 10.53 -11.91
N LYS A 89 -5.27 9.78 -11.41
CA LYS A 89 -6.67 10.24 -11.34
C LYS A 89 -7.14 10.26 -9.89
N GLU A 90 -7.61 11.42 -9.45
CA GLU A 90 -8.24 11.58 -8.13
C GLU A 90 -9.77 11.41 -8.24
N GLY A 91 -10.37 10.82 -7.22
CA GLY A 91 -11.83 10.69 -7.13
C GLY A 91 -12.30 10.25 -5.75
N THR A 92 -13.56 10.53 -5.46
CA THR A 92 -14.29 10.05 -4.25
C THR A 92 -15.37 9.02 -4.60
N GLU A 93 -15.58 8.75 -5.89
CA GLU A 93 -16.59 7.81 -6.43
C GLU A 93 -16.04 6.38 -6.65
N HIS A 94 -14.79 6.11 -6.28
CA HIS A 94 -14.27 4.75 -6.24
C HIS A 94 -15.09 3.93 -5.24
N ASP A 95 -15.17 2.59 -5.42
CA ASP A 95 -16.10 1.67 -4.70
C ASP A 95 -16.53 2.23 -3.33
N PRO A 96 -17.76 2.77 -3.21
CA PRO A 96 -18.18 3.54 -2.04
C PRO A 96 -18.27 2.69 -0.77
N ASN A 97 -18.25 1.36 -0.89
CA ASN A 97 -18.12 0.46 0.25
C ASN A 97 -16.69 0.43 0.79
N PHE A 98 -15.69 0.63 -0.08
CA PHE A 98 -14.26 0.67 0.26
C PHE A 98 -13.75 2.06 0.60
N PHE A 99 -14.19 3.09 -0.12
CA PHE A 99 -13.52 4.41 -0.10
C PHE A 99 -14.36 5.56 0.47
N LYS A 100 -15.29 5.26 1.37
CA LYS A 100 -16.24 6.24 1.91
C LYS A 100 -15.52 7.44 2.53
N ASN A 101 -15.79 8.64 2.00
CA ASN A 101 -15.33 9.97 2.46
C ASN A 101 -13.84 10.27 2.30
N ALA A 102 -13.10 9.55 1.46
CA ALA A 102 -11.69 9.84 1.30
C ALA A 102 -11.29 9.97 -0.17
N ILE A 103 -10.31 10.84 -0.39
CA ILE A 103 -9.79 11.14 -1.73
C ILE A 103 -8.83 10.02 -2.09
N VAL A 104 -9.19 9.31 -3.14
CA VAL A 104 -8.40 8.21 -3.66
C VAL A 104 -7.71 8.69 -4.92
N LEU A 105 -6.43 8.37 -5.03
CA LEU A 105 -5.66 8.53 -6.24
C LEU A 105 -5.44 7.16 -6.87
N THR A 106 -5.65 7.05 -8.17
CA THR A 106 -5.41 5.82 -8.94
C THR A 106 -4.27 5.99 -9.93
N TYR A 107 -3.55 4.90 -10.19
CA TYR A 107 -2.47 4.85 -11.17
C TYR A 107 -2.52 3.52 -11.96
N PRO A 108 -2.43 3.55 -13.30
CA PRO A 108 -2.66 2.36 -14.13
C PRO A 108 -1.39 1.55 -14.45
N GLU A 109 -0.22 2.04 -14.06
CA GLU A 109 1.06 1.42 -14.41
C GLU A 109 1.77 0.84 -13.20
N LYS A 110 2.65 -0.13 -13.46
CA LYS A 110 3.54 -0.67 -12.43
C LYS A 110 4.40 0.46 -11.85
N ILE A 111 4.55 0.45 -10.53
CA ILE A 111 5.50 1.31 -9.81
C ILE A 111 6.61 0.39 -9.30
N GLY A 112 7.86 0.68 -9.66
CA GLY A 112 9.00 -0.12 -9.23
C GLY A 112 9.30 0.04 -7.73
N PRO A 113 10.03 -0.92 -7.14
CA PRO A 113 10.37 -0.90 -5.72
C PRO A 113 11.21 0.32 -5.32
N GLU A 114 11.95 0.92 -6.25
CA GLU A 114 12.74 2.14 -6.05
C GLU A 114 11.91 3.37 -5.65
N ALA A 115 10.59 3.35 -5.87
CA ALA A 115 9.70 4.42 -5.43
C ALA A 115 9.24 4.26 -3.97
N ILE A 116 9.52 3.12 -3.32
CA ILE A 116 9.14 2.86 -1.93
C ILE A 116 10.06 3.65 -1.00
N MET A 117 9.48 4.58 -0.24
CA MET A 117 10.22 5.41 0.72
C MET A 117 10.25 4.76 2.10
N GLU A 118 9.10 4.26 2.56
CA GLU A 118 8.93 3.72 3.91
C GLU A 118 7.75 2.76 3.94
N ILE A 119 7.82 1.75 4.81
CA ILE A 119 6.72 0.84 5.08
C ILE A 119 6.40 0.89 6.56
N TYR A 120 5.13 1.07 6.89
CA TYR A 120 4.62 1.02 8.26
C TYR A 120 3.79 -0.24 8.48
N GLU A 121 4.07 -0.94 9.57
CA GLU A 121 3.17 -1.90 10.19
C GLU A 121 2.03 -1.16 10.90
N LEU A 122 0.81 -1.32 10.39
CA LEU A 122 -0.41 -0.80 11.02
C LEU A 122 -1.07 -1.88 11.86
N ASN A 123 -1.17 -1.62 13.16
CA ASN A 123 -2.08 -2.35 14.04
C ASN A 123 -3.47 -1.72 13.96
N CYS A 124 -4.42 -2.37 13.29
CA CYS A 124 -5.75 -1.78 13.10
C CYS A 124 -6.63 -1.82 14.37
N LEU A 125 -6.25 -2.55 15.42
CA LEU A 125 -6.97 -2.53 16.71
C LEU A 125 -6.67 -1.25 17.49
N THR A 126 -5.39 -0.89 17.57
CA THR A 126 -4.91 0.27 18.34
C THR A 126 -4.72 1.50 17.47
N ARG A 127 -4.82 1.37 16.14
CA ARG A 127 -4.46 2.39 15.14
C ARG A 127 -3.03 2.89 15.27
N SER A 128 -2.14 2.09 15.86
CA SER A 128 -0.73 2.44 16.00
C SER A 128 0.06 2.00 14.77
N LEU A 129 1.00 2.83 14.35
CA LEU A 129 1.97 2.52 13.31
C LEU A 129 3.34 2.24 13.94
N LYS A 130 4.05 1.23 13.41
CA LYS A 130 5.49 1.01 13.64
C LYS A 130 6.17 1.00 12.27
N ILE A 131 7.38 1.54 12.16
CA ILE A 131 8.20 1.35 10.96
C ILE A 131 8.52 -0.15 10.83
N PHE A 132 8.35 -0.69 9.62
CA PHE A 132 8.72 -2.06 9.28
C PHE A 132 10.23 -2.11 9.03
N GLU A 133 10.94 -2.88 9.85
CA GLU A 133 12.43 -2.89 9.89
C GLU A 133 13.05 -4.10 9.18
N GLU A 134 12.25 -4.99 8.58
CA GLU A 134 12.79 -6.08 7.74
C GLU A 134 13.17 -5.54 6.35
N GLY A 135 14.45 -5.17 6.23
CA GLY A 135 15.23 -4.98 5.01
C GLY A 135 14.49 -4.62 3.73
N ILE A 136 14.46 -3.33 3.39
CA ILE A 136 14.60 -2.95 1.98
C ILE A 136 15.94 -3.56 1.55
N PRO A 137 16.01 -4.47 0.55
CA PRO A 137 17.30 -4.97 0.11
C PRO A 137 18.15 -3.76 -0.28
N GLU A 138 19.25 -3.55 0.43
CA GLU A 138 20.28 -2.62 0.00
C GLU A 138 20.67 -3.04 -1.41
N ILE A 139 20.44 -2.18 -2.39
CA ILE A 139 21.08 -2.33 -3.69
C ILE A 139 22.56 -2.09 -3.40
N ASP A 140 23.31 -3.18 -3.25
CA ASP A 140 24.75 -3.09 -3.12
C ASP A 140 25.31 -2.58 -4.45
N GLU A 141 25.61 -1.29 -4.50
CA GLU A 141 26.27 -0.64 -5.64
C GLU A 141 27.67 -1.24 -5.92
N ASN A 142 28.16 -2.18 -5.09
CA ASN A 142 29.44 -2.87 -5.28
C ASN A 142 29.36 -4.21 -6.03
N ILE A 143 28.21 -4.62 -6.60
CA ILE A 143 28.20 -5.76 -7.53
C ILE A 143 28.77 -5.29 -8.88
N ILE A 144 30.10 -5.28 -8.96
CA ILE A 144 30.85 -5.31 -10.22
C ILE A 144 30.56 -6.65 -10.90
N ASN A 145 30.06 -6.58 -12.13
CA ASN A 145 29.89 -7.72 -13.03
C ASN A 145 31.18 -8.54 -13.17
N ILE A 146 31.04 -9.87 -13.19
CA ILE A 146 31.90 -10.78 -13.96
C ILE A 146 31.00 -11.72 -14.75
#